data_AF-X1AIH5-F1
#
_entry.id   AF-X1AIH5-F1
#
_cell.length_a   1.000
_cell.length_b   1.000
_cell.length_c   1.000
_cell.angle_alpha   90.00
_cell.angle_beta   90.00
_cell.angle_gamma   90.00
#
_symmetry.space_group_name_H-M   'P 1'
#
loop_
_entity.id
_entity.type
_entity.pdbx_description
1 polymer ?
#
loop_
_entity_poly.entity_id
_entity_poly.type
_entity_poly.pdbx_seq_one_letter_code
_entity_poly.pdbx_strand_id
1 'polypeptide(L)' 'CFGRMGWQKARNYGQRNYSELAIQRYKRILGNAMQSREFNRQKQEAMIGCGILNKMTRLGSPFAQNTLPLAHYDF' A
#
# COMPACT_ATOMS: atom_id res chain seq x y z
N CYS A 1 12.76 20.73 23.54
CA CYS A 1 12.93 19.27 23.58
C CYS A 1 11.71 18.61 22.94
N PHE A 2 11.80 18.13 21.71
CA PHE A 2 10.67 17.39 21.11
C PHE A 2 10.60 16.00 21.75
N GLY A 3 9.46 15.65 22.33
CA GLY A 3 9.20 14.28 22.80
C GLY A 3 9.22 13.28 21.64
N ARG A 4 9.22 11.97 21.96
CA ARG A 4 9.30 10.87 20.97
C ARG A 4 8.38 11.06 19.76
N MET A 5 7.13 11.48 19.96
CA MET A 5 6.17 11.72 18.88
C MET A 5 6.55 12.89 17.96
N GLY A 6 7.11 13.97 18.52
CA GLY A 6 7.58 15.12 17.74
C GLY A 6 8.78 14.76 16.86
N TRP A 7 9.72 13.95 17.39
CA TRP A 7 10.84 13.42 16.62
C TRP A 7 10.38 12.45 15.52
N GLN A 8 9.41 11.58 15.81
CA GLN A 8 8.85 10.66 14.82
C GLN A 8 8.18 11.41 13.66
N LYS A 9 7.39 12.45 13.97
CA LYS A 9 6.74 13.29 12.95
C LYS A 9 7.78 14.05 12.11
N ALA A 10 8.80 14.63 12.74
CA ALA A 10 9.87 15.33 12.04
C ALA A 10 10.69 14.41 11.12
N ARG A 11 10.86 13.13 11.49
CA ARG A 11 11.56 12.12 10.68
C ARG A 11 10.65 11.29 9.76
N ASN A 12 9.35 11.60 9.67
CA ASN A 12 8.37 10.77 8.95
C ASN A 12 8.44 9.27 9.32
N TYR A 13 8.76 9.00 10.59
CA TYR A 13 8.91 7.66 11.14
C TYR A 13 7.52 7.02 11.24
N GLY A 14 7.16 6.28 10.19
CA GLY A 14 5.82 5.72 10.00
C GLY A 14 5.49 5.41 8.55
N GLN A 15 6.18 6.04 7.59
CA GLN A 15 5.98 5.77 6.16
C GLN A 15 6.23 4.30 5.78
N ARG A 16 7.28 3.70 6.36
CA ARG A 16 7.61 2.28 6.18
C ARG A 16 6.50 1.34 6.65
N ASN A 17 5.76 1.71 7.69
CA ASN A 17 4.67 0.88 8.18
C ASN A 17 3.55 0.77 7.14
N TYR A 18 3.29 1.83 6.36
CA TYR A 18 2.28 1.80 5.30
C TYR A 18 2.67 0.87 4.14
N SER A 19 3.94 0.89 3.72
CA SER A 19 4.41 -0.02 2.66
C SER A 19 4.43 -1.47 3.12
N GLU A 20 4.84 -1.74 4.36
CA GLU A 20 4.79 -3.08 4.96
C GLU A 20 3.34 -3.61 5.05
N LEU A 21 2.40 -2.77 5.50
CA LEU A 21 0.98 -3.12 5.54
C LEU A 21 0.40 -3.37 4.14
N ALA A 22 0.78 -2.58 3.14
CA ALA A 22 0.33 -2.79 1.77
C ALA A 22 0.79 -4.15 1.23
N ILE A 23 2.06 -4.52 1.45
CA ILE A 23 2.62 -5.81 1.07
C ILE A 23 1.94 -6.96 1.85
N GLN A 24 1.70 -6.78 3.15
CA GLN A 24 1.00 -7.77 3.96
C GLN A 24 -0.40 -8.06 3.44
N ARG A 25 -1.16 -7.00 3.08
CA ARG A 25 -2.50 -7.12 2.49
C ARG A 25 -2.46 -7.81 1.13
N TYR A 26 -1.48 -7.45 0.29
CA TYR A 26 -1.25 -8.09 -1.00
C TYR A 26 -1.08 -9.60 -0.83
N LYS A 27 -0.16 -10.02 0.05
CA LYS A 27 0.12 -11.43 0.29
C LYS A 27 -1.07 -12.20 0.85
N ARG A 28 -1.87 -11.55 1.72
CA ARG A 28 -3.03 -12.18 2.34
C ARG A 28 -4.21 -12.37 1.38
N ILE A 29 -4.41 -11.44 0.44
CA ILE A 29 -5.58 -11.44 -0.46
C ILE A 29 -5.28 -12.13 -1.79
N LEU A 30 -4.14 -11.82 -2.40
CA LEU A 30 -3.77 -12.31 -3.74
C LEU A 30 -2.84 -13.53 -3.69
N GLY A 31 -2.16 -13.74 -2.56
CA GLY A 31 -1.25 -14.85 -2.34
C GLY A 31 0.22 -14.44 -2.23
N ASN A 32 1.05 -15.38 -1.77
CA ASN A 32 2.46 -15.11 -1.44
C ASN A 32 3.42 -15.23 -2.64
N ALA A 33 2.93 -15.59 -3.83
CA ALA A 33 3.74 -15.80 -5.03
C ALA A 33 3.13 -15.12 -6.25
N MET A 34 3.99 -14.64 -7.15
CA MET A 34 3.59 -14.17 -8.48
C MET A 34 3.50 -15.35 -9.45
N GLN A 35 2.54 -15.30 -10.36
CA GLN A 35 2.24 -16.42 -11.25
C GLN A 35 3.17 -16.43 -12.46
N SER A 36 3.46 -15.24 -13.01
CA SER A 36 4.40 -15.10 -14.11
C SER A 36 5.85 -15.34 -13.66
N ARG A 37 6.63 -15.99 -14.53
CA ARG A 37 8.08 -16.16 -14.39
C ARG A 37 8.88 -15.02 -15.04
N GLU A 38 8.24 -14.20 -15.84
CA GLU A 38 8.86 -13.09 -16.55
C GLU A 38 8.66 -11.78 -15.78
N PHE A 39 9.73 -11.00 -15.60
CA PHE A 39 9.74 -9.83 -14.72
C PHE A 39 8.77 -8.71 -15.17
N ASN A 40 8.64 -8.45 -16.48
CA ASN A 40 7.71 -7.40 -16.94
C ASN A 40 6.25 -7.77 -16.63
N ARG A 41 5.90 -9.04 -16.81
CA ARG A 41 4.58 -9.58 -16.43
C ARG A 41 4.38 -9.58 -14.92
N GLN A 42 5.40 -9.88 -14.13
CA GLN A 42 5.34 -9.76 -12.66
C GLN A 42 5.05 -8.32 -12.22
N LYS A 43 5.69 -7.33 -12.85
CA LYS A 43 5.41 -5.91 -12.61
C LYS A 43 3.95 -5.58 -12.93
N GLN A 44 3.44 -6.09 -14.06
CA GLN A 44 2.05 -5.87 -14.45
C GLN A 44 1.05 -6.54 -13.49
N GLU A 45 1.33 -7.77 -13.05
CA GLU A 45 0.55 -8.48 -12.03
C GLU A 45 0.48 -7.67 -10.73
N ALA A 46 1.62 -7.16 -10.26
CA ALA A 46 1.68 -6.34 -9.06
C ALA A 46 0.86 -5.03 -9.21
N MET A 47 0.96 -4.34 -10.35
CA MET A 47 0.19 -3.13 -10.63
C MET A 47 -1.32 -3.40 -10.59
N ILE A 48 -1.78 -4.48 -11.23
CA ILE A 48 -3.19 -4.89 -11.22
C ILE A 48 -3.63 -5.24 -9.80
N GLY A 49 -2.80 -6.00 -9.06
CA GLY A 49 -3.08 -6.38 -7.68
C GLY A 49 -3.23 -5.18 -6.74
N CYS A 50 -2.34 -4.19 -6.85
CA CYS A 50 -2.47 -2.91 -6.13
C CYS A 50 -3.77 -2.18 -6.49
N GLY A 51 -4.16 -2.18 -7.77
CA GLY A 51 -5.42 -1.62 -8.23
C GLY A 51 -6.65 -2.29 -7.58
N ILE A 52 -6.65 -3.62 -7.47
CA ILE A 52 -7.72 -4.39 -6.80
C ILE A 52 -7.78 -4.03 -5.31
N LEU A 53 -6.64 -4.01 -4.62
CA LEU A 53 -6.57 -3.67 -3.19
C LEU A 53 -7.08 -2.25 -2.92
N ASN A 54 -6.73 -1.29 -3.77
CA ASN A 54 -7.23 0.08 -3.67
C ASN A 54 -8.75 0.14 -3.85
N LYS A 55 -9.32 -0.59 -4.83
CA LYS A 55 -10.77 -0.67 -5.01
C LYS A 55 -11.46 -1.32 -3.81
N MET A 56 -10.95 -2.43 -3.29
CA MET A 56 -11.50 -3.08 -2.08
C MET A 56 -11.49 -2.15 -0.87
N THR A 57 -10.42 -1.37 -0.71
CA THR A 57 -10.30 -0.37 0.37
C THR A 57 -11.36 0.72 0.23
N ARG A 58 -11.62 1.18 -1.00
CA ARG A 58 -12.68 2.17 -1.27
C ARG A 58 -14.07 1.63 -1.00
N LEU A 59 -14.33 0.36 -1.35
CA LEU A 59 -15.63 -0.27 -1.14
C LEU A 59 -15.92 -0.60 0.33
N GLY A 60 -14.91 -1.01 1.09
CA GLY A 60 -15.08 -1.40 2.50
C GLY A 60 -15.06 -0.25 3.51
N SER A 61 -14.83 0.99 3.07
CA SER A 61 -14.74 2.15 3.96
C SER A 61 -15.97 3.05 3.81
N PRO A 62 -16.74 3.29 4.89
CA PRO A 62 -17.95 4.12 4.83
C PRO A 62 -17.69 5.60 4.49
N PHE A 63 -16.42 6.04 4.48
CA PHE A 63 -16.00 7.42 4.20
C PHE A 63 -15.13 7.58 2.94
N ALA A 64 -14.87 6.51 2.19
CA ALA A 64 -13.83 6.51 1.14
C ALA A 64 -14.23 7.18 -0.19
N GLN A 65 -15.40 7.81 -0.28
CA GLN A 65 -15.77 8.57 -1.48
C GLN A 65 -14.82 9.77 -1.70
N ASN A 66 -14.20 10.32 -0.65
CA ASN A 66 -13.43 11.57 -0.74
C ASN A 66 -12.03 11.55 -0.11
N THR A 67 -11.39 10.38 0.08
CA THR A 67 -10.00 10.34 0.56
C THR A 67 -9.01 10.09 -0.59
N LEU A 68 -8.09 11.06 -0.67
CA LEU A 68 -6.91 11.23 -1.53
C LEU A 68 -6.38 9.93 -2.16
N PRO A 69 -6.02 9.95 -3.45
CA PRO A 69 -5.44 8.78 -4.08
C PRO A 69 -4.12 8.46 -3.37
N LEU A 70 -4.04 7.25 -2.82
CA LEU A 70 -2.78 6.63 -2.39
C LEU A 70 -1.77 6.50 -3.56
N ALA A 71 -2.14 6.94 -4.77
CA ALA A 71 -1.29 7.06 -5.95
C ALA A 71 -0.31 8.25 -5.92
N HIS A 72 -0.32 9.12 -4.90
CA HIS A 72 0.73 10.14 -4.77
C HIS A 72 2.00 9.65 -4.03
N TYR A 73 1.98 8.40 -3.57
CA TYR A 73 3.16 7.68 -3.11
C TYR A 73 3.39 6.52 -4.07
N ASP A 74 3.74 6.86 -5.30
CA ASP A 74 4.26 5.90 -6.27
C ASP A 74 5.51 5.23 -5.67
N PHE A 75 5.57 3.91 -5.84
CA PHE A 75 6.78 3.12 -5.67
C PHE A 75 7.82 3.47 -6.74
#